data_AF-A0A2E8DVC2-F1
#
_entry.id   AF-A0A2E8DVC2-F1
#
_cell.length_a   1.000
_cell.length_b   1.000
_cell.length_c   1.000
_cell.angle_alpha   90.00
_cell.angle_beta   90.00
_cell.angle_gamma   90.00
#
_symmetry.space_group_name_H-M   'P 1'
#
loop_
_entity.id
_entity.type
_entity.pdbx_description
1 polymer ?
#
loop_
_entity_poly.entity_id
_entity_poly.type
_entity_poly.pdbx_seq_one_letter_code
_entity_poly.pdbx_strand_id
1 'polypeptide(L)'
;MAHSDTGPHHRWSVATLFDNVVVNGNAINVQDRQDLGTGDGWAGAQKVLWNCEAESFVIQRPPTAQNYAIGCIGKKKDRTYKRENGYWESHGKKVTPRSLYFKQLEDRLGADSLNLVNQ
;
A
#
# COMPACT_ATOMS: atom_id res chain seq x y z
N MET A 1 -9.68 -2.13 15.90
CA MET A 1 -8.77 -0.98 15.70
C MET A 1 -7.35 -1.53 15.65
N ALA A 2 -6.51 -1.04 14.74
CA ALA A 2 -5.11 -1.43 14.65
C ALA A 2 -4.26 -0.67 15.68
N HIS A 3 -3.39 -1.39 16.39
CA HIS A 3 -2.56 -0.82 17.46
C HIS A 3 -1.19 -0.30 16.98
N SER A 4 -0.82 -0.60 15.72
CA SER A 4 0.42 -0.15 15.07
C SER A 4 0.21 0.01 13.56
N ASP A 5 1.19 0.60 12.87
CA ASP A 5 1.15 0.74 11.41
C ASP A 5 1.30 -0.60 10.68
N THR A 6 0.69 -0.68 9.50
CA THR A 6 0.83 -1.79 8.56
C THR A 6 1.86 -1.45 7.50
N GLY A 7 2.69 -2.42 7.12
CA GLY A 7 3.70 -2.25 6.08
C GLY A 7 4.97 -3.02 6.40
N PRO A 8 5.96 -3.03 5.50
CA PRO A 8 7.26 -3.60 5.85
C PRO A 8 7.78 -2.84 7.07
N HIS A 9 8.38 -3.52 8.06
CA HIS A 9 8.86 -2.89 9.31
C HIS A 9 10.38 -2.80 9.33
N HIS A 10 11.05 -3.96 9.30
CA HIS A 10 12.50 -4.11 9.40
C HIS A 10 13.02 -4.81 8.13
N ARG A 11 14.18 -4.36 7.61
CA ARG A 11 14.86 -4.83 6.38
C ARG A 11 14.16 -4.44 5.07
N TRP A 12 14.88 -4.64 3.97
CA TRP A 12 14.43 -4.34 2.61
C TRP A 12 13.50 -5.43 2.07
N SER A 13 12.20 -5.12 2.00
CA SER A 13 11.19 -5.99 1.39
C SER A 13 10.78 -5.46 0.00
N VAL A 14 10.63 -6.34 -0.99
CA VAL A 14 10.31 -5.97 -2.38
C VAL A 14 8.98 -6.53 -2.87
N ALA A 15 8.39 -5.93 -3.91
CA ALA A 15 7.33 -6.52 -4.74
C ALA A 15 6.08 -7.03 -3.99
N THR A 16 5.66 -6.34 -2.91
CA THR A 16 4.42 -6.69 -2.21
C THR A 16 3.25 -5.89 -2.75
N LEU A 17 2.17 -6.60 -3.10
CA LEU A 17 0.88 -6.04 -3.43
C LEU A 17 -0.02 -6.02 -2.19
N PHE A 18 -0.52 -4.84 -1.84
CA PHE A 18 -1.65 -4.66 -0.95
C PHE A 18 -2.88 -4.42 -1.83
N ASP A 19 -3.76 -5.41 -1.94
CA ASP A 19 -4.94 -5.35 -2.80
C ASP A 19 -6.22 -5.18 -1.97
N ASN A 20 -6.83 -3.99 -2.04
CA ASN A 20 -8.06 -3.64 -1.33
C ASN A 20 -8.00 -3.86 0.19
N VAL A 21 -6.84 -3.58 0.81
CA VAL A 21 -6.63 -3.72 2.26
C VAL A 21 -7.23 -2.53 3.01
N VAL A 22 -7.97 -2.79 4.09
CA VAL A 22 -8.56 -1.78 4.98
C VAL A 22 -7.95 -1.87 6.37
N VAL A 23 -7.31 -0.79 6.82
CA VAL A 23 -6.70 -0.66 8.16
C VAL A 23 -7.46 0.39 8.98
N ASN A 24 -8.29 -0.08 9.91
CA ASN A 24 -9.07 0.78 10.80
C ASN A 24 -8.26 1.18 12.04
N GLY A 25 -8.11 2.47 12.33
CA GLY A 25 -7.45 2.94 13.56
C GLY A 25 -5.95 3.23 13.44
N ASN A 26 -5.34 3.07 12.25
CA ASN A 26 -3.90 3.31 12.07
C ASN A 26 -3.53 3.58 10.58
N ALA A 27 -2.25 3.44 10.25
CA ALA A 27 -1.66 3.80 8.97
C ALA A 27 -1.16 2.60 8.14
N ILE A 28 -1.01 2.81 6.82
CA ILE A 28 -0.17 1.94 5.97
C ILE A 28 1.06 2.72 5.53
N ASN A 29 2.25 2.27 5.92
CA ASN A 29 3.50 2.98 5.67
C ASN A 29 4.51 2.13 4.90
N VAL A 30 5.05 2.72 3.83
CA VAL A 30 6.22 2.23 3.08
C VAL A 30 7.24 3.37 3.07
N GLN A 31 8.14 3.36 4.04
CA GLN A 31 8.98 4.50 4.37
C GLN A 31 10.41 4.08 4.72
N ASP A 32 11.30 5.04 4.65
CA ASP A 32 12.61 4.99 5.30
C ASP A 32 12.43 5.18 6.82
N ARG A 33 12.76 4.15 7.58
CA ARG A 33 12.68 4.14 9.05
C ARG A 33 13.95 4.62 9.74
N GLN A 34 15.05 4.85 9.02
CA GLN A 34 16.31 5.39 9.53
C GLN A 34 16.75 4.75 10.85
N ASP A 35 16.92 5.56 11.90
CA ASP A 35 17.44 5.22 13.23
C ASP A 35 16.40 4.63 14.17
N LEU A 36 15.18 4.39 13.72
CA LEU A 36 14.19 3.69 14.55
C LEU A 36 14.64 2.26 14.83
N GLY A 37 14.60 1.88 16.10
CA GLY A 37 15.08 0.58 16.55
C GLY A 37 16.61 0.50 16.51
N THR A 38 17.15 -0.47 15.77
CA THR A 38 18.60 -0.70 15.63
C THR A 38 19.19 -0.11 14.34
N GLY A 39 18.41 0.66 13.58
CA GLY A 39 18.79 1.17 12.26
C GLY A 39 18.16 0.35 11.12
N ASP A 40 16.93 0.68 10.75
CA ASP A 40 16.12 -0.09 9.80
C ASP A 40 16.24 0.42 8.35
N GLY A 41 16.58 1.71 8.17
CA GLY A 41 16.71 2.33 6.84
C GLY A 41 15.48 2.15 5.95
N TRP A 42 15.68 1.96 4.65
CA TRP A 42 14.60 1.71 3.70
C TRP A 42 13.93 0.35 3.90
N ALA A 43 12.67 0.37 4.35
CA ALA A 43 11.94 -0.88 4.64
C ALA A 43 11.25 -1.50 3.40
N GLY A 44 10.96 -0.71 2.36
CA GLY A 44 10.18 -1.21 1.23
C GLY A 44 10.48 -0.57 -0.12
N ALA A 45 10.55 -1.42 -1.15
CA ALA A 45 10.70 -1.03 -2.54
C ALA A 45 9.75 -1.81 -3.45
N GLN A 46 9.36 -1.23 -4.59
CA GLN A 46 8.43 -1.84 -5.54
C GLN A 46 7.13 -2.31 -4.88
N LYS A 47 6.61 -1.54 -3.94
CA LYS A 47 5.32 -1.81 -3.28
C LYS A 47 4.19 -1.22 -4.11
N VAL A 48 3.09 -1.96 -4.21
CA VAL A 48 1.85 -1.46 -4.83
C VAL A 48 0.74 -1.54 -3.79
N LEU A 49 0.18 -0.38 -3.47
CA LEU A 49 -1.05 -0.28 -2.70
C LEU A 49 -2.16 0.04 -3.70
N TRP A 50 -3.04 -0.94 -3.92
CA TRP A 50 -4.18 -0.83 -4.82
C TRP A 50 -5.45 -0.72 -4.01
N ASN A 51 -6.19 0.39 -4.17
CA ASN A 51 -7.48 0.60 -3.53
C ASN A 51 -7.44 0.38 -2.00
N CYS A 52 -6.36 0.74 -1.30
CA CYS A 52 -6.27 0.53 0.15
C CYS A 52 -6.90 1.69 0.94
N GLU A 53 -7.35 1.39 2.15
CA GLU A 53 -7.91 2.37 3.09
C GLU A 53 -7.17 2.33 4.42
N ALA A 54 -6.84 3.50 4.96
CA ALA A 54 -6.24 3.65 6.28
C ALA A 54 -6.50 5.07 6.80
N GLU A 55 -6.27 5.34 8.09
CA GLU A 55 -6.36 6.71 8.59
C GLU A 55 -5.31 7.62 7.96
N SER A 56 -4.12 7.06 7.70
CA SER A 56 -3.05 7.77 7.01
C SER A 56 -2.07 6.86 6.29
N PHE A 57 -1.25 7.48 5.44
CA PHE A 57 -0.24 6.82 4.64
C PHE A 57 1.03 7.64 4.59
N VAL A 58 2.17 6.96 4.73
CA VAL A 58 3.50 7.47 4.34
C VAL A 58 4.05 6.54 3.28
N ILE A 59 4.05 6.97 2.01
CA ILE A 59 4.53 6.17 0.88
C ILE A 59 5.67 6.93 0.22
N GLN A 60 6.90 6.47 0.44
CA GLN A 60 8.13 7.13 0.00
C GLN A 60 8.80 6.38 -1.15
N ARG A 61 9.55 7.11 -1.96
CA ARG A 61 10.35 6.57 -3.07
C ARG A 61 11.78 6.27 -2.62
N PRO A 62 12.19 4.99 -2.50
CA PRO A 62 13.58 4.63 -2.25
C PRO A 62 14.48 4.97 -3.44
N PRO A 63 15.80 5.15 -3.24
CA PRO A 63 16.75 5.24 -4.33
C PRO A 63 16.59 4.05 -5.28
N THR A 64 16.56 4.32 -6.59
CA THR A 64 16.50 3.31 -7.68
C THR A 64 15.23 2.47 -7.79
N ALA A 65 14.24 2.66 -6.92
CA ALA A 65 12.97 1.92 -6.98
C ALA A 65 11.76 2.84 -6.76
N GLN A 66 10.57 2.33 -7.03
CA GLN A 66 9.33 3.11 -6.93
C GLN A 66 8.29 2.36 -6.09
N ASN A 67 7.58 3.09 -5.25
CA ASN A 67 6.41 2.59 -4.54
C ASN A 67 5.16 3.31 -5.06
N TYR A 68 4.02 2.63 -5.10
CA TYR A 68 2.81 3.11 -5.75
C TYR A 68 1.63 3.08 -4.77
N ALA A 69 0.83 4.14 -4.77
CA ALA A 69 -0.44 4.22 -4.08
C ALA A 69 -1.52 4.67 -5.08
N ILE A 70 -2.37 3.72 -5.48
CA ILE A 70 -3.35 3.90 -6.54
C ILE A 70 -4.75 3.69 -5.96
N GLY A 71 -5.59 4.70 -6.04
CA GLY A 71 -6.97 4.66 -5.52
C GLY A 71 -7.08 4.59 -3.99
N CYS A 72 -6.01 4.93 -3.25
CA CYS A 72 -5.98 4.85 -1.79
C CYS A 72 -6.75 5.99 -1.11
N ILE A 73 -7.51 5.67 -0.06
CA ILE A 73 -8.31 6.62 0.74
C ILE A 73 -7.75 6.71 2.16
N GLY A 74 -7.36 7.92 2.57
CA GLY A 74 -6.82 8.25 3.90
C GLY A 74 -5.95 9.49 3.84
N LYS A 75 -5.41 9.96 4.96
CA LYS A 75 -4.55 11.15 4.96
C LYS A 75 -3.14 10.82 4.42
N LYS A 76 -2.72 11.46 3.35
CA LYS A 76 -1.29 11.47 2.95
C LYS A 76 -0.50 12.29 3.97
N LYS A 77 0.49 11.68 4.62
CA LYS A 77 1.35 12.33 5.63
C LYS A 77 2.80 12.34 5.17
N ASP A 78 3.48 13.42 5.51
CA ASP A 78 4.93 13.44 5.53
C ASP A 78 5.44 12.87 6.86
N ARG A 79 6.67 12.34 6.85
CA ARG A 79 7.37 11.90 8.05
C ARG A 79 8.34 12.97 8.53
N THR A 80 8.83 12.84 9.77
CA THR A 80 9.88 13.69 10.36
C THR A 80 11.05 13.93 9.39
N TYR A 81 11.45 12.88 8.68
CA TYR A 81 12.43 12.98 7.62
C TYR A 81 11.75 12.99 6.26
N LYS A 82 11.89 14.13 5.58
CA LYS A 82 11.34 14.33 4.25
C LYS A 82 12.12 13.48 3.24
N ARG A 83 11.44 12.48 2.69
CA ARG A 83 11.86 11.76 1.49
C ARG A 83 10.90 12.10 0.37
N GLU A 84 11.33 11.84 -0.86
CA GLU A 84 10.44 11.94 -2.00
C GLU A 84 9.26 10.98 -1.83
N ASN A 85 8.08 11.44 -2.22
CA ASN A 85 6.90 10.59 -2.24
C ASN A 85 7.03 9.52 -3.33
N GLY A 86 6.44 8.36 -3.08
CA GLY A 86 6.15 7.38 -4.12
C GLY A 86 5.18 7.95 -5.16
N TYR A 87 4.85 7.15 -6.17
CA TYR A 87 3.83 7.51 -7.15
C TYR A 87 2.43 7.43 -6.53
N TRP A 88 1.61 8.43 -6.80
CA TRP A 88 0.22 8.50 -6.34
C TRP A 88 -0.71 8.72 -7.53
N GLU A 89 -1.79 7.94 -7.57
CA GLU A 89 -2.84 8.09 -8.58
C GLU A 89 -4.20 7.96 -7.93
N SER A 90 -5.14 8.83 -8.32
CA SER A 90 -6.52 8.85 -7.80
C SER A 90 -6.60 8.84 -6.26
N HIS A 91 -5.75 9.60 -5.57
CA HIS A 91 -5.80 9.68 -4.11
C HIS A 91 -7.16 10.20 -3.62
N GLY A 92 -7.73 9.53 -2.61
CA GLY A 92 -9.05 9.86 -2.08
C GLY A 92 -10.21 9.25 -2.87
N LYS A 93 -9.96 8.52 -3.96
CA LYS A 93 -10.99 7.88 -4.77
C LYS A 93 -10.54 6.52 -5.31
N LYS A 94 -11.26 5.46 -4.95
CA LYS A 94 -11.03 4.10 -5.49
C LYS A 94 -11.09 4.09 -7.02
N VAL A 95 -10.27 3.25 -7.63
CA VAL A 95 -10.24 3.00 -9.08
C VAL A 95 -10.84 1.62 -9.41
N THR A 96 -11.20 1.41 -10.67
CA THR A 96 -11.61 0.09 -11.19
C THR A 96 -10.39 -0.59 -11.83
N PRO A 97 -10.17 -1.90 -11.62
CA PRO A 97 -11.01 -2.83 -10.86
C PRO A 97 -10.89 -2.66 -9.34
N ARG A 98 -11.91 -3.12 -8.59
CA ARG A 98 -11.88 -3.11 -7.11
C ARG A 98 -10.67 -3.87 -6.54
N SER A 99 -10.30 -4.96 -7.19
CA SER A 99 -9.17 -5.83 -6.85
C SER A 99 -8.52 -6.33 -8.13
N LEU A 100 -7.19 -6.36 -8.14
CA LEU A 100 -6.43 -6.92 -9.25
C LEU A 100 -6.61 -8.44 -9.33
N TYR A 101 -6.66 -9.12 -8.20
CA TYR A 101 -6.93 -10.57 -8.15
C TYR A 101 -8.30 -10.91 -8.76
N PHE A 102 -9.36 -10.18 -8.37
CA PHE A 102 -10.69 -10.42 -8.93
C PHE A 102 -10.74 -10.15 -10.43
N LYS A 103 -10.04 -9.12 -10.91
CA LYS A 103 -9.96 -8.88 -12.35
C LYS A 103 -9.27 -10.04 -13.08
N GLN A 104 -8.15 -10.53 -12.54
CA GLN A 104 -7.47 -11.70 -13.10
C GLN A 104 -8.33 -12.97 -13.09
N LEU A 105 -9.12 -13.17 -12.03
CA LEU A 105 -10.03 -14.31 -11.93
C LEU A 105 -11.16 -14.24 -12.97
N GLU A 106 -11.80 -13.08 -13.08
CA GLU A 106 -12.81 -12.80 -14.10
C GLU A 106 -12.27 -12.99 -15.51
N ASP A 107 -11.09 -12.44 -15.82
CA ASP A 107 -10.48 -12.57 -17.15
C ASP A 107 -10.13 -14.03 -17.49
N ARG A 108 -9.81 -14.86 -16.48
CA ARG A 108 -9.47 -16.27 -16.66
C ARG A 108 -10.68 -17.19 -16.78
N LEU A 109 -11.74 -16.93 -16.01
CA LEU A 109 -12.86 -17.87 -15.82
C LEU A 109 -14.23 -17.30 -16.20
N GLY A 110 -14.31 -16.04 -16.63
CA GLY A 110 -15.55 -15.33 -16.89
C GLY A 110 -16.17 -14.70 -15.65
N ALA A 111 -17.19 -13.85 -15.86
CA ALA A 111 -17.82 -13.05 -14.80
C ALA A 111 -18.45 -13.89 -13.67
N ASP A 112 -18.99 -15.08 -14.00
CA ASP A 112 -19.63 -15.97 -13.01
C ASP A 112 -18.67 -16.46 -11.92
N SER A 113 -17.37 -16.46 -12.19
CA SER A 113 -16.34 -16.87 -11.22
C SER A 113 -16.29 -15.99 -9.97
N LEU A 114 -16.71 -14.73 -10.06
CA LEU A 114 -16.74 -13.80 -8.93
C LEU A 114 -17.82 -14.17 -7.89
N ASN A 115 -18.87 -14.88 -8.29
CA ASN A 115 -19.94 -15.31 -7.38
C ASN A 115 -19.45 -16.36 -6.37
N LEU A 116 -18.38 -17.08 -6.70
CA LEU A 116 -17.80 -18.14 -5.85
C LEU A 116 -16.90 -17.58 -4.73
N VAL A 117 -16.48 -16.31 -4.82
CA VAL A 117 -15.50 -15.70 -3.91
C VAL A 117 -16.07 -14.53 -3.10
N ASN A 118 -17.32 -14.14 -3.37
CA ASN A 118 -18.04 -13.09 -2.65
C ASN A 118 -19.04 -13.63 -1.60
N GLN A 119 -18.98 -14.93 -1.26
CA GLN A 119 -19.65 -15.52 -0.09
C GLN A 119 -18.83 -15.27 1.17
#